data_AF-A0A7V4FY90-F1
#
_entry.id   AF-A0A7V4FY90-F1
#
_cell.length_a   1.000
_cell.length_b   1.000
_cell.length_c   1.000
_cell.angle_alpha   90.00
_cell.angle_beta   90.00
_cell.angle_gamma   90.00
#
_symmetry.space_group_name_H-M   'P 1'
#
loop_
_entity.id
_entity.type
_entity.pdbx_description
1 polymer ?
#
loop_
_entity_poly.entity_id
_entity_poly.type
_entity_poly.pdbx_seq_one_letter_code
_entity_poly.pdbx_strand_id
1 'polypeptide(L)'
;METGFPLPFSKARPPMRTSVRTSASIRVAAPPSTRAPRVLHARSCLSVIRSPRVVARIPGADTIPIKDDNTNQRVKTYNATIPTAVSEAAAAGKHVIFVDSYAAFVADANWKTKYMGDNLHPNEAGYVVLGQTWYAAIKDFLP
;
A
#
# COMPACT_ATOMS: atom_id res chain seq x y z
N MET A 1 -42.59 19.41 68.20
CA MET A 1 -41.23 19.25 67.65
C MET A 1 -41.29 18.13 66.63
N GLU A 2 -40.82 18.41 65.41
CA GLU A 2 -40.39 17.45 64.36
C GLU A 2 -41.49 16.58 63.70
N THR A 3 -42.00 16.97 62.51
CA THR A 3 -41.56 16.59 61.12
C THR A 3 -42.15 15.23 60.67
N GLY A 4 -42.66 14.95 59.47
CA GLY A 4 -42.88 15.65 58.21
C GLY A 4 -43.10 14.62 57.07
N PHE A 5 -44.21 14.72 56.31
CA PHE A 5 -44.40 14.33 54.88
C PHE A 5 -44.31 12.80 54.47
N PRO A 6 -44.74 12.37 53.24
CA PRO A 6 -46.00 11.64 53.00
C PRO A 6 -45.90 10.36 52.08
N LEU A 7 -47.08 9.74 51.89
CA LEU A 7 -47.65 8.85 50.83
C LEU A 7 -46.78 8.03 49.81
N PRO A 8 -47.27 6.85 49.36
CA PRO A 8 -46.50 5.84 48.63
C PRO A 8 -46.44 6.07 47.11
N PHE A 9 -45.26 5.87 46.50
CA PHE A 9 -45.06 5.88 45.05
C PHE A 9 -45.08 4.48 44.43
N SER A 10 -45.71 4.43 43.25
CA SER A 10 -45.96 3.30 42.36
C SER A 10 -44.68 2.64 41.80
N LYS A 11 -44.79 1.34 41.45
CA LYS A 11 -43.76 0.48 40.84
C LYS A 11 -43.20 1.08 39.54
N ALA A 12 -41.87 1.14 39.40
CA ALA A 12 -41.19 1.46 38.15
C ALA A 12 -40.01 0.50 37.87
N ARG A 13 -40.03 -0.16 36.69
CA ARG A 13 -38.87 -0.77 35.97
C ARG A 13 -39.36 -1.35 34.61
N PRO A 14 -38.62 -1.28 33.48
CA PRO A 14 -37.58 -0.34 33.02
C PRO A 14 -37.93 0.33 31.65
N PRO A 15 -37.25 1.42 31.24
CA PRO A 15 -37.40 1.97 29.88
C PRO A 15 -36.56 1.21 28.83
N MET A 16 -37.12 1.14 27.62
CA MET A 16 -36.49 0.63 26.39
C MET A 16 -35.20 1.38 26.04
N ARG A 17 -34.17 0.63 25.65
CA ARG A 17 -32.91 1.14 25.09
C ARG A 17 -33.17 1.63 23.65
N THR A 18 -33.27 2.94 23.43
CA THR A 18 -33.21 3.54 22.10
C THR A 18 -31.79 4.01 21.80
N SER A 19 -31.05 3.23 21.01
CA SER A 19 -29.80 3.68 20.40
C SER A 19 -30.16 4.54 19.19
N VAL A 20 -30.14 5.86 19.36
CA VAL A 20 -30.21 6.80 18.24
C VAL A 20 -28.85 6.83 17.56
N ARG A 21 -28.74 6.17 16.40
CA ARG A 21 -27.58 6.30 15.51
C ARG A 21 -27.81 7.51 14.62
N THR A 22 -27.22 8.65 14.97
CA THR A 22 -27.24 9.86 14.14
C THR A 22 -26.51 9.56 12.82
N SER A 23 -27.25 9.51 11.72
CA SER A 23 -26.68 9.42 10.37
C SER A 23 -26.30 10.83 9.92
N ALA A 24 -25.02 11.17 10.00
CA ALA A 24 -24.48 12.32 9.28
C ALA A 24 -24.01 11.84 7.90
N SER A 25 -24.82 12.10 6.87
CA SER A 25 -24.42 11.90 5.47
C SER A 25 -23.34 12.93 5.12
N ILE A 26 -22.07 12.54 5.15
CA ILE A 26 -20.97 13.39 4.69
C ILE A 26 -20.97 13.36 3.15
N ARG A 27 -21.57 14.38 2.53
CA ARG A 27 -21.31 14.68 1.11
C ARG A 27 -19.95 15.39 1.07
N VAL A 28 -18.90 14.64 0.75
CA VAL A 28 -17.60 15.23 0.40
C VAL A 28 -17.69 15.71 -1.04
N ALA A 29 -17.75 17.02 -1.24
CA ALA A 29 -17.54 17.64 -2.54
C ALA A 29 -16.08 17.38 -2.96
N ALA A 30 -15.87 16.90 -4.19
CA ALA A 30 -14.54 16.68 -4.74
C ALA A 30 -13.85 18.04 -5.02
N PRO A 31 -12.60 18.26 -4.57
CA PRO A 31 -11.85 19.45 -4.95
C PRO A 31 -11.38 19.35 -6.41
N PRO A 32 -11.19 20.49 -7.10
CA PRO A 32 -10.72 20.52 -8.49
C PRO A 32 -9.33 19.90 -8.62
N SER A 33 -9.16 19.10 -9.68
CA SER A 33 -7.96 18.32 -9.98
C SER A 33 -6.73 19.20 -10.24
N THR A 34 -6.00 19.54 -9.18
CA THR A 34 -4.60 19.97 -9.28
C THR A 34 -3.70 18.74 -9.12
N ARG A 35 -2.83 18.51 -10.11
CA ARG A 35 -1.91 17.37 -10.21
C ARG A 35 -1.10 17.18 -8.91
N ALA A 36 -1.46 16.19 -8.11
CA ALA A 36 -0.81 15.88 -6.84
C ALA A 36 0.66 15.43 -7.05
N PRO A 37 1.58 15.74 -6.10
CA PRO A 37 2.96 15.28 -6.15
C PRO A 37 3.03 13.75 -6.14
N ARG A 38 3.92 13.19 -6.98
CA ARG A 38 3.99 11.77 -7.37
C ARG A 38 4.14 10.75 -6.21
N VAL A 39 4.53 11.22 -5.01
CA VAL A 39 4.63 10.44 -3.77
C VAL A 39 3.26 9.94 -3.28
N LEU A 40 2.17 10.63 -3.63
CA LEU A 40 0.81 10.25 -3.23
C LEU A 40 0.32 8.95 -3.88
N HIS A 41 0.87 8.55 -5.03
CA HIS A 41 0.40 7.36 -5.77
C HIS A 41 0.81 6.04 -5.10
N ALA A 42 2.04 5.93 -4.57
CA ALA A 42 2.48 4.72 -3.86
C ALA A 42 1.65 4.49 -2.57
N ARG A 43 1.33 5.58 -1.86
CA ARG A 43 0.45 5.54 -0.68
C ARG A 43 -0.98 5.11 -1.03
N SER A 44 -1.49 5.49 -2.21
CA SER A 44 -2.84 5.17 -2.65
C SER A 44 -3.05 3.66 -2.88
N CYS A 45 -2.11 2.97 -3.52
CA CYS A 45 -2.20 1.52 -3.76
C CYS A 45 -2.19 0.70 -2.46
N LEU A 46 -1.48 1.17 -1.44
CA LEU A 46 -1.40 0.49 -0.14
C LEU A 46 -2.75 0.47 0.61
N SER A 47 -3.60 1.47 0.40
CA SER A 47 -4.87 1.62 1.10
C SER A 47 -5.93 0.57 0.72
N VAL A 48 -5.79 -0.09 -0.43
CA VAL A 48 -6.75 -1.07 -0.97
C VAL A 48 -6.50 -2.51 -0.47
N ILE A 49 -5.39 -2.76 0.24
CA ILE A 49 -5.03 -4.10 0.73
C ILE A 49 -5.81 -4.44 2.01
N ARG A 50 -6.90 -5.21 1.88
CA ARG A 50 -7.85 -5.57 2.95
C ARG A 50 -7.98 -7.07 3.28
N SER A 51 -7.12 -7.96 2.76
CA SER A 51 -7.24 -9.41 3.03
C SER A 51 -6.08 -9.96 3.89
N PRO A 52 -6.36 -10.89 4.82
CA PRO A 52 -5.37 -11.41 5.79
C PRO A 52 -4.27 -12.31 5.20
N ARG A 53 -4.16 -12.39 3.87
CA ARG A 53 -3.17 -13.22 3.14
C ARG A 53 -2.55 -12.48 1.96
N VAL A 54 -2.44 -11.16 2.03
CA VAL A 54 -1.79 -10.40 0.95
C VAL A 54 -0.35 -10.19 1.35
N VAL A 55 0.54 -11.06 0.87
CA VAL A 55 1.89 -10.64 0.43
C VAL A 55 1.65 -9.39 -0.41
N ALA A 56 2.06 -8.21 0.05
CA ALA A 56 1.84 -6.99 -0.71
C ALA A 56 2.68 -7.01 -1.97
N ARG A 57 2.09 -7.63 -2.99
CA ARG A 57 2.21 -7.29 -4.38
C ARG A 57 1.89 -5.80 -4.49
N ILE A 58 2.92 -4.98 -4.66
CA ILE A 58 2.74 -3.74 -5.40
C ILE A 58 3.11 -4.08 -6.84
N PRO A 59 2.14 -4.27 -7.75
CA PRO A 59 2.46 -4.31 -9.17
C PRO A 59 3.03 -2.93 -9.53
N GLY A 60 4.36 -2.86 -9.72
CA GLY A 60 5.06 -1.64 -10.15
C GLY A 60 5.85 -0.86 -9.10
N ALA A 61 6.18 -1.41 -7.92
CA ALA A 61 6.97 -0.66 -6.92
C ALA A 61 8.48 -0.94 -6.90
N ASP A 62 9.04 -1.43 -7.99
CA ASP A 62 10.44 -1.13 -8.28
C ASP A 62 10.55 -1.17 -9.79
N THR A 63 10.73 -0.01 -10.39
CA THR A 63 10.83 0.07 -11.84
C THR A 63 12.22 -0.40 -12.21
N ILE A 64 12.34 -1.41 -13.07
CA ILE A 64 13.63 -1.84 -13.64
C ILE A 64 14.38 -0.65 -14.27
N PRO A 65 15.71 -0.73 -14.42
CA PRO A 65 16.45 0.33 -15.10
C PRO A 65 15.98 0.51 -16.54
N ILE A 66 15.94 1.78 -16.98
CA ILE A 66 15.61 2.19 -18.36
C ILE A 66 16.91 2.50 -19.10
N LYS A 67 17.05 2.11 -20.38
CA LYS A 67 18.33 2.30 -21.12
C LYS A 67 18.78 3.76 -21.19
N ASP A 68 17.82 4.66 -21.38
CA ASP A 68 18.05 6.11 -21.36
C ASP A 68 18.41 6.58 -19.94
N ASP A 69 19.61 7.13 -19.77
CA ASP A 69 20.15 7.44 -18.45
C ASP A 69 19.39 8.57 -17.74
N ASN A 70 18.87 9.54 -18.49
CA ASN A 70 18.08 10.63 -17.92
C ASN A 70 16.77 10.12 -17.32
N THR A 71 16.09 9.22 -18.03
CA THR A 71 14.88 8.58 -17.55
C THR A 71 15.18 7.58 -16.44
N ASN A 72 16.30 6.84 -16.54
CA ASN A 72 16.76 5.94 -15.49
C ASN A 72 17.05 6.68 -14.18
N GLN A 73 17.54 7.92 -14.24
CA GLN A 73 17.73 8.73 -13.04
C GLN A 73 16.40 9.04 -12.34
N ARG A 74 15.33 9.30 -13.10
CA ARG A 74 13.98 9.49 -12.56
C ARG A 74 13.44 8.19 -11.94
N VAL A 75 13.74 7.05 -12.55
CA VAL A 75 13.45 5.72 -12.00
C VAL A 75 14.13 5.54 -10.65
N LYS A 76 15.45 5.79 -10.54
CA LYS A 76 16.19 5.72 -9.28
C LYS A 76 15.57 6.62 -8.19
N THR A 77 15.23 7.87 -8.54
CA THR A 77 14.58 8.80 -7.60
C THR A 77 13.24 8.27 -7.10
N TYR A 78 12.43 7.66 -7.98
CA TYR A 78 11.17 7.05 -7.58
C TYR A 78 11.38 5.82 -6.70
N ASN A 79 12.23 4.88 -7.14
CA ASN A 79 12.50 3.63 -6.42
C ASN A 79 13.05 3.87 -5.01
N ALA A 80 13.86 4.91 -4.82
CA ALA A 80 14.39 5.29 -3.51
C ALA A 80 13.30 5.63 -2.46
N THR A 81 12.08 5.98 -2.89
CA THR A 81 10.96 6.28 -1.96
C THR A 81 10.24 5.03 -1.45
N ILE A 82 10.45 3.89 -2.10
CA ILE A 82 9.63 2.70 -1.91
C ILE A 82 10.00 1.93 -0.64
N PRO A 83 11.29 1.71 -0.29
CA PRO A 83 11.65 1.03 0.94
C PRO A 83 11.01 1.67 2.19
N THR A 84 10.96 3.01 2.24
CA THR A 84 10.28 3.74 3.33
C THR A 84 8.78 3.45 3.33
N ALA A 85 8.12 3.49 2.18
CA ALA A 85 6.68 3.20 2.09
C ALA A 85 6.34 1.75 2.48
N VAL A 86 7.19 0.79 2.11
CA VAL A 86 7.03 -0.62 2.52
C VAL A 86 7.26 -0.77 4.03
N SER A 87 8.28 -0.10 4.59
CA SER A 87 8.53 -0.11 6.03
C SER A 87 7.36 0.49 6.84
N GLU A 88 6.81 1.64 6.40
CA GLU A 88 5.60 2.24 7.00
C GLU A 88 4.40 1.28 6.93
N ALA A 89 4.23 0.57 5.82
CA ALA A 89 3.17 -0.42 5.65
C ALA A 89 3.32 -1.62 6.60
N ALA A 90 4.54 -2.15 6.71
CA ALA A 90 4.85 -3.25 7.62
C ALA A 90 4.60 -2.85 9.08
N ALA A 91 5.04 -1.64 9.47
CA ALA A 91 4.78 -1.07 10.80
C ALA A 91 3.29 -0.89 11.09
N ALA A 92 2.48 -0.65 10.07
CA ALA A 92 1.02 -0.61 10.15
C ALA A 92 0.34 -2.00 10.14
N GLY A 93 1.12 -3.09 10.28
CA GLY A 93 0.61 -4.46 10.34
C GLY A 93 0.21 -5.05 8.98
N LYS A 94 0.63 -4.44 7.86
CA LYS A 94 0.41 -5.02 6.53
C LYS A 94 1.45 -6.10 6.23
N HIS A 95 1.03 -7.17 5.57
CA HIS A 95 1.91 -8.29 5.20
C HIS A 95 2.66 -7.98 3.90
N VAL A 96 3.61 -7.06 3.94
CA VAL A 96 4.31 -6.57 2.75
C VAL A 96 5.70 -7.21 2.62
N ILE A 97 6.14 -7.44 1.38
CA ILE A 97 7.54 -7.77 1.07
C ILE A 97 8.04 -6.78 0.02
N PHE A 98 9.29 -6.34 0.15
CA PHE A 98 9.95 -5.54 -0.87
C PHE A 98 10.83 -6.46 -1.74
N VAL A 99 10.75 -6.31 -3.05
CA VAL A 99 11.56 -7.04 -4.02
C VAL A 99 12.29 -6.03 -4.88
N ASP A 100 13.61 -5.96 -4.72
CA ASP A 100 14.48 -5.03 -5.45
C ASP A 100 14.83 -5.61 -6.83
N SER A 101 13.95 -5.37 -7.79
CA SER A 101 14.12 -5.80 -9.18
C SER A 101 15.18 -4.95 -9.89
N TYR A 102 15.37 -3.69 -9.51
CA TYR A 102 16.36 -2.79 -10.06
C TYR A 102 17.77 -3.30 -9.78
N ALA A 103 18.06 -3.58 -8.50
CA ALA A 103 19.36 -4.10 -8.07
C ALA A 103 19.68 -5.44 -8.74
N ALA A 104 18.71 -6.34 -8.83
CA ALA A 104 18.88 -7.62 -9.54
C ALA A 104 19.24 -7.41 -11.02
N PHE A 105 18.60 -6.43 -11.68
CA PHE A 105 18.85 -6.13 -13.08
C PHE A 105 20.23 -5.51 -13.31
N VAL A 106 20.64 -4.54 -12.50
CA VAL A 106 21.93 -3.82 -12.64
C VAL A 106 23.12 -4.56 -12.02
N ALA A 107 22.90 -5.69 -11.34
CA ALA A 107 23.96 -6.55 -10.85
C ALA A 107 24.90 -7.03 -11.97
N ASP A 108 24.39 -7.08 -13.21
CA ASP A 108 25.23 -7.22 -14.40
C ASP A 108 25.53 -5.85 -15.01
N ALA A 109 26.81 -5.48 -15.14
CA ALA A 109 27.22 -4.21 -15.72
C ALA A 109 26.77 -4.04 -17.19
N ASN A 110 26.50 -5.13 -17.91
CA ASN A 110 26.05 -5.14 -19.29
C ASN A 110 24.52 -5.26 -19.43
N TRP A 111 23.75 -5.05 -18.36
CA TRP A 111 22.28 -5.20 -18.36
C TRP A 111 21.59 -4.50 -19.53
N LYS A 112 22.11 -3.33 -19.98
CA LYS A 112 21.57 -2.58 -21.12
C LYS A 112 21.54 -3.43 -22.39
N THR A 113 22.59 -4.17 -22.71
CA THR A 113 22.64 -4.99 -23.93
C THR A 113 22.16 -6.42 -23.67
N LYS A 114 22.43 -6.93 -22.46
CA LYS A 114 22.15 -8.33 -22.10
C LYS A 114 20.67 -8.59 -21.80
N TYR A 115 20.00 -7.68 -21.10
CA TYR A 115 18.67 -7.94 -20.52
C TYR A 115 17.54 -7.11 -21.13
N MET A 116 17.84 -6.12 -21.96
CA MET A 116 16.83 -5.20 -22.50
C MET A 116 16.63 -5.40 -24.01
N GLY A 117 15.40 -5.69 -24.42
CA GLY A 117 15.02 -5.83 -25.83
C GLY A 117 14.93 -4.49 -26.54
N ASP A 118 14.39 -3.47 -25.87
CA ASP A 118 14.31 -2.10 -26.37
C ASP A 118 14.77 -1.10 -25.28
N ASN A 119 14.36 0.16 -25.35
CA ASN A 119 14.72 1.17 -24.35
C ASN A 119 13.98 1.06 -23.02
N LEU A 120 12.87 0.31 -22.97
CA LEU A 120 11.94 0.25 -21.84
C LEU A 120 11.71 -1.18 -21.33
N HIS A 121 11.68 -2.18 -22.21
CA HIS A 121 11.26 -3.55 -21.92
C HIS A 121 12.44 -4.53 -21.87
N PRO A 122 12.42 -5.49 -20.92
CA PRO A 122 13.34 -6.61 -20.93
C PRO A 122 13.19 -7.48 -22.18
N ASN A 123 14.27 -8.15 -22.56
CA ASN A 123 14.20 -9.33 -23.43
C ASN A 123 13.94 -10.59 -22.57
N GLU A 124 13.95 -11.76 -23.20
CA GLU A 124 13.76 -13.05 -22.51
C GLU A 124 14.72 -13.23 -21.33
N ALA A 125 16.02 -12.98 -21.52
CA ALA A 125 17.02 -13.11 -20.45
C ALA A 125 16.74 -12.15 -19.28
N GLY A 126 16.30 -10.93 -19.56
CA GLY A 126 15.89 -9.98 -18.52
C GLY A 126 14.65 -10.43 -17.76
N TYR A 127 13.65 -11.02 -18.45
CA TYR A 127 12.49 -11.61 -17.79
C TYR A 127 12.85 -12.82 -16.92
N VAL A 128 13.85 -13.62 -17.31
CA VAL A 128 14.36 -14.72 -16.45
C VAL A 128 14.91 -14.18 -15.14
N VAL A 129 15.72 -13.11 -15.18
CA VAL A 129 16.24 -12.45 -13.96
C VAL A 129 15.08 -12.03 -13.07
N LEU A 130 14.09 -11.33 -13.62
CA LEU A 130 12.92 -10.88 -12.84
C LEU A 130 12.15 -12.08 -12.26
N GLY A 131 11.90 -13.11 -13.06
CA GLY A 131 11.19 -14.31 -12.61
C GLY A 131 11.90 -14.99 -11.43
N GLN A 132 13.23 -15.13 -11.50
CA GLN A 132 14.03 -15.71 -10.42
C GLN A 132 14.03 -14.84 -9.17
N THR A 133 14.19 -13.52 -9.30
CA THR A 133 14.15 -12.57 -8.18
C THR A 133 12.81 -12.62 -7.46
N TRP A 134 11.71 -12.61 -8.22
CA TRP A 134 10.36 -12.71 -7.65
C TRP A 134 10.10 -14.07 -7.01
N TYR A 135 10.42 -15.17 -7.71
CA TYR A 135 10.22 -16.51 -7.19
C TYR A 135 10.98 -16.73 -5.88
N ALA A 136 12.25 -16.30 -5.81
CA ALA A 136 13.04 -16.37 -4.59
C ALA A 136 12.39 -15.64 -3.41
N ALA A 137 11.73 -14.50 -3.67
CA ALA A 137 11.05 -13.71 -2.65
C ALA A 137 9.71 -14.29 -2.20
N ILE A 138 8.98 -15.01 -3.08
CA ILE A 138 7.62 -15.47 -2.80
C ILE A 138 7.49 -16.97 -2.54
N LYS A 139 8.48 -17.79 -2.91
CA LYS A 139 8.39 -19.26 -2.90
C LYS A 139 7.95 -19.85 -1.56
N ASP A 140 8.37 -19.26 -0.45
CA ASP A 140 8.04 -19.75 0.91
C ASP A 140 6.58 -19.43 1.30
N PHE A 141 5.87 -18.63 0.50
CA PHE A 141 4.46 -18.30 0.65
C PHE A 141 3.56 -19.00 -0.38
N LEU A 142 4.13 -19.83 -1.27
CA LEU A 142 3.39 -20.59 -2.26
C LEU A 142 2.93 -21.93 -1.67
N PRO A 143 1.78 -22.48 -2.12
CA PRO A 143 1.26 -23.77 -1.69
C PRO A 143 2.10 -24.96 -2.17
#